data_AF-A0AAQ3RZE8-F1
#
_entry.id   AF-A0AAQ3RZE8-F1
#
_cell.length_a   1.000
_cell.length_b   1.000
_cell.length_c   1.000
_cell.angle_alpha   90.00
_cell.angle_beta   90.00
_cell.angle_gamma   90.00
#
_symmetry.space_group_name_H-M   'P 1'
#
loop_
_entity.id
_entity.type
_entity.pdbx_description
1 polymer ?
#
loop_
_entity_poly.entity_id
_entity_poly.type
_entity_poly.pdbx_seq_one_letter_code
_entity_poly.pdbx_strand_id
1 'polypeptide(L)'
;MNNTSFIETFRYTGEDGFEISVPSEHGVDLAKAILEKSEGKVRLTGLGARDSLRLEAGLCLYGNDMEQHTTPVEAGLTWAIGKRRRAEGGFLGAAVILKQLEEGPSIRRVGFISSGPPPRSHSEIQDEGGKNIGEITSGGFSPCLKKNIAMGYVKSGLHKAGTKVKIIIRGKANEGVVTKMPFVPTKYYKPS
;
A
#
# COMPACT_ATOMS: atom_id res chain seq x y z
N MET A 1 -31.63 2.47 20.66
CA MET A 1 -30.50 2.22 19.74
C MET A 1 -29.35 3.10 20.19
N ASN A 2 -28.12 2.60 20.22
CA ASN A 2 -26.96 3.36 20.71
C ASN A 2 -26.67 4.53 19.75
N ASN A 3 -26.90 5.76 20.20
CA ASN A 3 -26.61 7.01 19.46
C ASN A 3 -25.11 7.39 19.49
N THR A 4 -24.21 6.41 19.52
CA THR A 4 -22.78 6.66 19.72
C THR A 4 -22.08 6.83 18.38
N SER A 5 -21.44 7.98 18.19
CA SER A 5 -20.50 8.21 17.09
C SER A 5 -19.07 7.98 17.57
N PHE A 6 -18.21 7.44 16.71
CA PHE A 6 -16.80 7.21 17.01
C PHE A 6 -15.93 8.01 16.03
N ILE A 7 -14.87 8.63 16.54
CA ILE A 7 -13.89 9.36 15.74
C ILE A 7 -12.54 8.68 15.95
N GLU A 8 -11.92 8.27 14.85
CA GLU A 8 -10.60 7.63 14.86
C GLU A 8 -9.61 8.38 13.96
N THR A 9 -8.35 8.44 14.43
CA THR A 9 -7.22 8.96 13.65
C THR A 9 -6.59 7.87 12.79
N PHE A 10 -7.40 7.10 12.04
CA PHE A 10 -6.92 6.10 11.08
C PHE A 10 -7.18 6.54 9.65
N ARG A 11 -6.20 6.39 8.74
CA ARG A 11 -6.26 6.91 7.36
C ARG A 11 -5.77 5.88 6.35
N TYR A 12 -6.25 6.06 5.11
CA TYR A 12 -5.77 5.33 3.95
C TYR A 12 -5.13 6.24 2.88
N THR A 13 -4.46 7.31 3.31
CA THR A 13 -3.87 8.34 2.41
C THR A 13 -2.43 8.72 2.72
N GLY A 14 -1.89 8.36 3.89
CA GLY A 14 -0.58 8.81 4.34
C GLY A 14 -0.53 10.24 4.92
N GLU A 15 -1.64 10.98 4.89
CA GLU A 15 -1.78 12.30 5.49
C GLU A 15 -2.50 12.23 6.84
N ASP A 16 -2.55 13.34 7.57
CA ASP A 16 -3.38 13.50 8.76
C ASP A 16 -4.89 13.52 8.43
N GLY A 17 -5.75 13.27 9.43
CA GLY A 17 -7.19 13.54 9.37
C GLY A 17 -8.02 12.70 10.34
N PHE A 18 -9.35 12.58 10.07
CA PHE A 18 -10.33 11.81 10.87
C PHE A 18 -11.23 10.84 10.07
N GLU A 19 -11.51 9.65 10.62
CA GLU A 19 -12.50 8.69 10.12
C GLU A 19 -13.64 8.72 11.13
N ILE A 20 -14.86 8.96 10.65
CA ILE A 20 -16.02 9.22 11.49
C ILE A 20 -17.05 8.13 11.23
N SER A 21 -17.28 7.29 12.23
CA SER A 21 -18.36 6.31 12.22
C SER A 21 -19.58 6.91 12.89
N VAL A 22 -20.70 6.95 12.16
CA VAL A 22 -21.95 7.59 12.57
C VAL A 22 -23.13 6.70 12.20
N PRO A 23 -24.24 6.69 12.98
CA PRO A 23 -25.47 6.03 12.56
C PRO A 23 -25.91 6.45 11.15
N SER A 24 -26.44 5.49 10.39
CA SER A 24 -26.74 5.66 8.96
C SER A 24 -27.66 6.84 8.66
N GLU A 25 -28.63 7.10 9.54
CA GLU A 25 -29.59 8.19 9.47
C GLU A 25 -28.93 9.59 9.54
N HIS A 26 -27.72 9.69 10.07
CA HIS A 26 -26.99 10.95 10.23
C HIS A 26 -25.90 11.16 9.18
N GLY A 27 -25.61 10.17 8.34
CA GLY A 27 -24.47 10.22 7.40
C GLY A 27 -24.54 11.39 6.42
N VAL A 28 -25.73 11.64 5.86
CA VAL A 28 -25.95 12.74 4.89
C VAL A 28 -25.80 14.11 5.57
N ASP A 29 -26.37 14.26 6.75
CA ASP A 29 -26.34 15.54 7.48
C ASP A 29 -24.93 15.88 7.95
N LEU A 30 -24.18 14.89 8.44
CA LEU A 30 -22.77 15.06 8.79
C LEU A 30 -21.94 15.49 7.58
N ALA A 31 -22.09 14.82 6.44
CA ALA A 31 -21.34 15.15 5.22
C ALA A 31 -21.64 16.58 4.73
N LYS A 32 -22.91 16.99 4.73
CA LYS A 32 -23.32 18.37 4.40
C LYS A 32 -22.73 19.38 5.38
N ALA A 33 -22.81 19.10 6.68
CA ALA A 33 -22.27 19.98 7.71
C ALA A 33 -20.75 20.18 7.56
N ILE A 34 -19.98 19.13 7.27
CA ILE A 34 -18.54 19.23 7.03
C ILE A 34 -18.25 20.11 5.81
N LEU A 35 -18.97 19.91 4.70
CA LEU A 35 -18.77 20.70 3.48
C LEU A 35 -19.09 22.18 3.72
N GLU A 36 -20.22 22.48 4.37
CA GLU A 36 -20.63 23.85 4.70
C GLU A 36 -19.63 24.54 5.64
N LYS A 37 -19.27 23.90 6.76
CA LYS A 37 -18.37 24.47 7.77
C LYS A 37 -16.91 24.54 7.33
N SER A 38 -16.54 23.83 6.26
CA SER A 38 -15.17 23.89 5.74
C SER A 38 -14.82 25.21 5.03
N GLU A 39 -15.81 26.06 4.73
CA GLU A 39 -15.60 27.31 3.98
C GLU A 39 -14.86 27.07 2.65
N GLY A 40 -15.19 25.96 1.97
CA GLY A 40 -14.59 25.58 0.68
C GLY A 40 -13.21 24.92 0.76
N LYS A 41 -12.68 24.68 1.97
CA LYS A 41 -11.40 23.97 2.17
C LYS A 41 -11.53 22.45 1.95
N VAL A 42 -12.73 21.88 2.13
CA VAL A 42 -12.99 20.46 1.89
C VAL A 42 -13.56 20.26 0.50
N ARG A 43 -13.07 19.23 -0.19
CA ARG A 43 -13.62 18.75 -1.46
C ARG A 43 -13.88 17.25 -1.36
N LEU A 44 -14.98 16.81 -1.95
CA LEU A 44 -15.27 15.38 -2.08
C LEU A 44 -14.24 14.73 -2.99
N THR A 45 -13.84 13.51 -2.65
CA THR A 45 -12.85 12.74 -3.39
C THR A 45 -13.40 11.37 -3.75
N GLY A 46 -13.09 10.91 -4.96
CA GLY A 46 -13.53 9.62 -5.48
C GLY A 46 -12.50 8.51 -5.27
N LEU A 47 -12.87 7.30 -5.70
CA LEU A 47 -12.03 6.10 -5.54
C LEU A 47 -10.70 6.18 -6.29
N GLY A 48 -10.65 6.83 -7.46
CA GLY A 48 -9.41 6.98 -8.22
C GLY A 48 -8.34 7.78 -7.46
N ALA A 49 -8.74 8.86 -6.80
CA ALA A 49 -7.83 9.65 -5.97
C ALA A 49 -7.47 8.93 -4.66
N ARG A 50 -8.40 8.17 -4.06
CA ARG A 50 -8.10 7.29 -2.93
C ARG A 50 -7.02 6.26 -3.29
N ASP A 51 -7.12 5.64 -4.47
CA ASP A 51 -6.14 4.64 -4.92
C ASP A 51 -4.76 5.24 -5.22
N SER A 52 -4.68 6.45 -5.77
CA SER A 52 -3.39 7.12 -5.94
C SER A 52 -2.74 7.48 -4.60
N LEU A 53 -3.53 8.04 -3.66
CA LEU A 53 -3.01 8.48 -2.36
C LEU A 53 -2.49 7.30 -1.51
N ARG A 54 -3.25 6.20 -1.42
CA ARG A 54 -2.81 5.01 -0.68
C ARG A 54 -1.56 4.39 -1.30
N LEU A 55 -1.45 4.42 -2.64
CA LEU A 55 -0.32 3.84 -3.36
C LEU A 55 0.93 4.69 -3.11
N GLU A 56 0.82 6.02 -3.18
CA GLU A 56 1.88 6.96 -2.80
C GLU A 56 2.34 6.76 -1.35
N ALA A 57 1.41 6.49 -0.44
CA ALA A 57 1.69 6.16 0.96
C ALA A 57 2.19 4.72 1.19
N GLY A 58 2.31 3.89 0.13
CA GLY A 58 2.79 2.50 0.22
C GLY A 58 1.86 1.54 0.97
N LEU A 59 0.58 1.89 1.09
CA LEU A 59 -0.44 1.12 1.81
C LEU A 59 -1.02 0.00 0.93
N CYS A 60 -1.11 -1.20 1.49
CA CYS A 60 -1.65 -2.38 0.83
C CYS A 60 -3.17 -2.28 0.64
N LEU A 61 -3.62 -2.64 -0.57
CA LEU A 61 -5.02 -2.94 -0.87
C LEU A 61 -5.23 -4.46 -0.82
N TYR A 62 -6.08 -4.93 0.08
CA TYR A 62 -6.44 -6.35 0.15
C TYR A 62 -7.16 -6.78 -1.14
N GLY A 63 -6.80 -7.95 -1.67
CA GLY A 63 -7.22 -8.43 -3.00
C GLY A 63 -6.30 -7.99 -4.14
N ASN A 64 -5.36 -7.07 -3.88
CA ASN A 64 -4.31 -6.68 -4.82
C ASN A 64 -2.93 -6.99 -4.26
N ASP A 65 -2.52 -6.29 -3.20
CA ASP A 65 -1.16 -6.33 -2.67
C ASP A 65 -1.00 -7.37 -1.56
N MET A 66 -2.11 -7.88 -1.03
CA MET A 66 -2.15 -8.94 -0.04
C MET A 66 -3.48 -9.67 -0.14
N GLU A 67 -3.47 -10.96 0.13
CA GLU A 67 -4.64 -11.82 0.13
C GLU A 67 -4.39 -13.06 0.99
N GLN A 68 -5.31 -14.03 0.98
CA GLN A 68 -5.29 -15.18 1.91
C GLN A 68 -4.00 -16.00 1.86
N HIS A 69 -3.33 -16.05 0.70
CA HIS A 69 -2.12 -16.84 0.47
C HIS A 69 -0.84 -16.00 0.49
N THR A 70 -0.93 -14.75 0.93
CA THR A 70 0.21 -13.86 1.16
C THR A 70 0.43 -13.69 2.65
N THR A 71 1.61 -14.09 3.13
CA THR A 71 1.97 -13.91 4.54
C THR A 71 2.30 -12.45 4.87
N PRO A 72 2.17 -12.02 6.14
CA PRO A 72 2.62 -10.69 6.56
C PRO A 72 4.11 -10.44 6.31
N VAL A 73 4.95 -11.49 6.28
CA VAL A 73 6.38 -11.35 6.04
C VAL A 73 6.65 -11.05 4.56
N GLU A 74 6.01 -11.80 3.65
CA GLU A 74 6.06 -11.53 2.20
C GLU A 74 5.54 -10.12 1.89
N ALA A 75 4.43 -9.71 2.51
CA ALA A 75 3.82 -8.41 2.30
C ALA A 75 4.59 -7.23 2.95
N GLY A 76 5.68 -7.49 3.68
CA GLY A 76 6.42 -6.43 4.38
C GLY A 76 5.65 -5.78 5.54
N LEU A 77 4.72 -6.53 6.15
CA LEU A 77 3.83 -6.10 7.23
C LEU A 77 4.23 -6.68 8.60
N THR A 78 5.49 -7.08 8.76
CA THR A 78 5.99 -7.67 10.01
C THR A 78 5.83 -6.74 11.21
N TRP A 79 5.79 -5.42 10.98
CA TRP A 79 5.54 -4.39 12.00
C TRP A 79 4.21 -4.57 12.74
N ALA A 80 3.21 -5.20 12.10
CA ALA A 80 1.92 -5.50 12.73
C ALA A 80 1.98 -6.68 13.71
N ILE A 81 3.04 -7.49 13.66
CA ILE A 81 3.25 -8.61 14.56
C ILE A 81 3.96 -8.10 15.81
N GLY A 82 3.23 -7.97 16.91
CA GLY A 82 3.76 -7.49 18.19
C GLY A 82 4.87 -8.40 18.76
N LYS A 83 5.82 -7.79 19.50
CA LYS A 83 7.02 -8.47 20.05
C LYS A 83 6.68 -9.76 20.80
N ARG A 84 5.68 -9.74 21.68
CA ARG A 84 5.23 -10.92 22.43
C ARG A 84 4.80 -12.06 21.50
N ARG A 85 4.05 -11.76 20.45
CA ARG A 85 3.58 -12.75 19.47
C ARG A 85 4.73 -13.33 18.65
N ARG A 86 5.77 -12.54 18.36
CA ARG A 86 6.98 -13.06 17.69
C ARG A 86 7.74 -14.06 18.56
N ALA A 87 7.75 -13.88 19.88
CA ALA A 87 8.43 -14.78 20.80
C ALA A 87 7.61 -16.04 21.14
N GLU A 88 6.31 -15.87 21.39
CA GLU A 88 5.45 -16.94 21.91
C GLU A 88 4.63 -17.65 20.82
N GLY A 89 4.48 -17.04 19.64
CA GLY A 89 3.56 -17.52 18.62
C GLY A 89 2.09 -17.50 19.07
N GLY A 90 1.42 -18.64 18.94
CA GLY A 90 0.03 -18.84 19.38
C GLY A 90 -1.04 -18.14 18.54
N PHE A 91 -0.75 -17.79 17.29
CA PHE A 91 -1.73 -17.31 16.30
C PHE A 91 -1.85 -18.28 15.13
N LEU A 92 -2.96 -18.20 14.40
CA LEU A 92 -3.16 -18.98 13.18
C LEU A 92 -2.04 -18.65 12.18
N GLY A 93 -1.39 -19.69 11.64
CA GLY A 93 -0.26 -19.55 10.72
C GLY A 93 1.10 -19.24 11.37
N ALA A 94 1.20 -19.23 12.71
CA ALA A 94 2.43 -18.87 13.43
C ALA A 94 3.66 -19.68 12.97
N ALA A 95 3.54 -20.99 12.77
CA ALA A 95 4.68 -21.81 12.35
C ALA A 95 5.33 -21.31 11.05
N VAL A 96 4.52 -20.96 10.04
CA VAL A 96 5.00 -20.44 8.75
C VAL A 96 5.58 -19.03 8.92
N ILE A 97 4.83 -18.16 9.61
CA ILE A 97 5.19 -16.75 9.76
C ILE A 97 6.47 -16.59 10.58
N LEU A 98 6.62 -17.34 11.69
CA LEU A 98 7.82 -17.30 12.52
C LEU A 98 9.05 -17.83 11.77
N LYS A 99 8.90 -18.92 11.01
CA LYS A 99 9.97 -19.42 10.13
C LYS A 99 10.42 -18.37 9.11
N GLN A 100 9.48 -17.70 8.45
CA GLN A 100 9.79 -16.63 7.49
C GLN A 100 10.41 -15.39 8.15
N LEU A 101 10.11 -15.09 9.43
CA LEU A 101 10.77 -14.01 10.15
C LEU A 101 12.25 -14.31 10.41
N GLU A 102 12.60 -15.57 10.61
CA GLU A 102 13.98 -16.02 10.84
C GLU A 102 14.76 -16.19 9.53
N GLU A 103 14.20 -16.95 8.58
CA GLU A 103 14.88 -17.33 7.33
C GLU A 103 14.70 -16.30 6.20
N GLY A 104 13.65 -15.48 6.29
CA GLY A 104 13.17 -14.63 5.20
C GLY A 104 12.18 -15.36 4.27
N PRO A 105 11.25 -14.63 3.65
CA PRO A 105 10.32 -15.19 2.67
C PRO A 105 10.97 -15.37 1.30
N SER A 106 10.38 -16.25 0.47
CA SER A 106 10.82 -16.54 -0.91
C SER A 106 10.50 -15.40 -1.88
N ILE A 107 9.45 -14.62 -1.60
CA ILE A 107 9.05 -13.42 -2.33
C ILE A 107 8.85 -12.25 -1.36
N ARG A 108 9.00 -11.02 -1.85
CA ARG A 108 8.81 -9.82 -1.04
C ARG A 108 8.07 -8.74 -1.83
N ARG A 109 7.11 -8.10 -1.20
CA ARG A 109 6.47 -6.89 -1.72
C ARG A 109 7.44 -5.73 -1.66
N VAL A 110 7.60 -5.03 -2.77
CA VAL A 110 8.41 -3.82 -2.88
C VAL A 110 7.69 -2.76 -3.71
N GLY A 111 8.19 -1.52 -3.64
CA GLY A 111 7.75 -0.43 -4.49
C GLY A 111 8.61 -0.29 -5.74
N PHE A 112 8.06 0.31 -6.78
CA PHE A 112 8.74 0.59 -8.04
C PHE A 112 8.44 2.01 -8.52
N ILE A 113 9.44 2.63 -9.13
CA ILE A 113 9.25 3.77 -10.03
C ILE A 113 9.60 3.30 -11.44
N SER A 114 8.80 3.67 -12.44
CA SER A 114 9.04 3.28 -13.83
C SER A 114 8.87 4.41 -14.84
N SER A 115 9.42 4.21 -16.03
CA SER A 115 9.20 5.06 -17.20
C SER A 115 8.09 4.52 -18.10
N GLY A 116 7.73 5.27 -19.14
CA GLY A 116 6.70 4.88 -20.10
C GLY A 116 5.27 5.04 -19.57
N PRO A 117 4.30 4.23 -20.05
CA PRO A 117 2.95 4.24 -19.52
C PRO A 117 2.88 3.74 -18.07
N PRO A 118 1.88 4.13 -17.26
CA PRO A 118 1.71 3.62 -15.90
C PRO A 118 1.53 2.09 -15.87
N PRO A 119 2.26 1.36 -14.99
CA PRO A 119 2.03 -0.06 -14.76
C PRO A 119 0.61 -0.33 -14.26
N ARG A 120 0.11 -1.53 -14.54
CA ARG A 120 -1.18 -2.04 -14.02
C ARG A 120 -0.94 -3.36 -13.29
N SER A 121 -1.89 -3.76 -12.46
CA SER A 121 -1.92 -5.10 -11.86
C SER A 121 -1.69 -6.17 -12.94
N HIS A 122 -0.96 -7.21 -12.59
CA HIS A 122 -0.54 -8.31 -13.46
C HIS A 122 0.50 -7.95 -14.53
N SER A 123 1.10 -6.75 -14.47
CA SER A 123 2.26 -6.46 -15.33
C SER A 123 3.46 -7.28 -14.86
N GLU A 124 4.11 -7.97 -15.78
CA GLU A 124 5.31 -8.76 -15.51
C GLU A 124 6.50 -7.88 -15.13
N ILE A 125 7.30 -8.37 -14.18
CA ILE A 125 8.59 -7.78 -13.79
C ILE A 125 9.69 -8.71 -14.27
N GLN A 126 10.60 -8.19 -15.09
CA GLN A 126 11.76 -8.91 -15.59
C GLN A 126 13.07 -8.34 -15.06
N ASP A 127 14.09 -9.19 -14.97
CA ASP A 127 15.48 -8.73 -14.80
C ASP A 127 16.05 -8.17 -16.12
N GLU A 128 17.31 -7.72 -16.10
CA GLU A 128 17.98 -7.18 -17.29
C GLU A 128 18.15 -8.24 -18.41
N GLY A 129 18.11 -9.53 -18.07
CA GLY A 129 18.18 -10.65 -19.01
C GLY A 129 16.82 -11.08 -19.58
N GLY A 130 15.73 -10.39 -19.23
CA GLY A 130 14.38 -10.70 -19.69
C GLY A 130 13.71 -11.86 -18.97
N LYS A 131 14.29 -12.36 -17.87
CA LYS A 131 13.69 -13.43 -17.07
C LYS A 131 12.64 -12.86 -16.13
N ASN A 132 11.49 -13.51 -16.05
CA ASN A 132 10.45 -13.17 -15.07
C ASN A 132 10.94 -13.37 -13.62
N ILE A 133 10.89 -12.29 -12.85
CA ILE A 133 11.29 -12.24 -11.44
C ILE A 133 10.14 -11.86 -10.50
N GLY A 134 8.96 -11.54 -11.03
CA GLY A 134 7.87 -11.01 -10.23
C GLY A 134 6.71 -10.43 -11.04
N GLU A 135 5.77 -9.85 -10.31
CA GLU A 135 4.55 -9.28 -10.86
C GLU A 135 4.11 -8.03 -10.09
N ILE A 136 3.56 -7.05 -10.81
CA ILE A 136 2.94 -5.85 -10.27
C ILE A 136 1.55 -6.17 -9.72
N THR A 137 1.28 -5.75 -8.48
CA THR A 137 -0.02 -5.92 -7.82
C THR A 137 -0.89 -4.66 -7.87
N SER A 138 -0.25 -3.49 -7.82
CA SER A 138 -0.91 -2.18 -7.90
C SER A 138 -0.04 -1.21 -8.68
N GLY A 139 -0.61 -0.36 -9.52
CA GLY A 139 0.17 0.57 -10.32
C GLY A 139 -0.63 1.75 -10.88
N GLY A 140 0.02 2.91 -10.93
CA GLY A 140 -0.61 4.14 -11.39
C GLY A 140 0.38 5.29 -11.54
N PHE A 141 -0.16 6.42 -11.99
CA PHE A 141 0.58 7.68 -12.02
C PHE A 141 0.44 8.37 -10.65
N SER A 142 1.55 8.81 -10.08
CA SER A 142 1.60 9.65 -8.89
C SER A 142 1.52 11.13 -9.28
N PRO A 143 0.42 11.84 -8.94
CA PRO A 143 0.35 13.28 -9.15
C PRO A 143 1.37 14.06 -8.31
N CYS A 144 1.67 13.60 -7.10
CA CYS A 144 2.62 14.29 -6.21
C CYS A 144 4.07 14.21 -6.72
N LEU A 145 4.47 13.07 -7.28
CA LEU A 145 5.85 12.84 -7.74
C LEU A 145 6.03 13.09 -9.25
N LYS A 146 4.92 13.21 -10.01
CA LYS A 146 4.89 13.24 -11.47
C LYS A 146 5.62 12.05 -12.11
N LYS A 147 5.44 10.86 -11.52
CA LYS A 147 6.10 9.61 -11.92
C LYS A 147 5.12 8.45 -11.87
N ASN A 148 5.39 7.39 -12.63
CA ASN A 148 4.68 6.14 -12.45
C ASN A 148 5.22 5.43 -11.21
N ILE A 149 4.31 5.01 -10.34
CA ILE A 149 4.62 4.22 -9.15
C ILE A 149 3.83 2.92 -9.17
N ALA A 150 4.40 1.88 -8.59
CA ALA A 150 3.74 0.60 -8.48
C ALA A 150 4.22 -0.18 -7.25
N MET A 151 3.39 -1.11 -6.80
CA MET A 151 3.77 -2.16 -5.86
C MET A 151 3.71 -3.51 -6.56
N GLY A 152 4.54 -4.44 -6.12
CA GLY A 152 4.56 -5.79 -6.65
C GLY A 152 5.46 -6.69 -5.84
N TYR A 153 5.44 -7.99 -6.16
CA TYR A 153 6.27 -9.00 -5.53
C TYR A 153 7.44 -9.36 -6.41
N VAL A 154 8.61 -9.48 -5.82
CA VAL A 154 9.82 -10.02 -6.48
C VAL A 154 10.40 -11.15 -5.66
N LYS A 155 11.10 -12.07 -6.33
CA LYS A 155 11.90 -13.11 -5.66
C LYS A 155 12.89 -12.50 -4.66
N SER A 156 13.10 -13.20 -3.55
CA SER A 156 14.07 -12.80 -2.54
C SER A 156 15.46 -12.64 -3.15
N GLY A 157 16.25 -11.71 -2.62
CA GLY A 157 17.50 -11.24 -3.24
C GLY A 157 17.35 -10.07 -4.22
N LEU A 158 16.17 -9.87 -4.84
CA LEU A 158 15.93 -8.79 -5.82
C LEU A 158 15.13 -7.60 -5.27
N HIS A 159 14.91 -7.57 -3.96
CA HIS A 159 14.03 -6.61 -3.27
C HIS A 159 14.76 -5.36 -2.76
N LYS A 160 16.08 -5.24 -2.99
CA LYS A 160 16.86 -4.11 -2.48
C LYS A 160 16.52 -2.83 -3.26
N ALA A 161 16.39 -1.71 -2.56
CA ALA A 161 16.20 -0.41 -3.20
C ALA A 161 17.37 -0.10 -4.15
N GLY A 162 17.06 0.44 -5.32
CA GLY A 162 18.05 0.69 -6.39
C GLY A 162 18.24 -0.47 -7.37
N THR A 163 17.69 -1.66 -7.10
CA THR A 163 17.70 -2.77 -8.08
C THR A 163 16.95 -2.36 -9.35
N LYS A 164 17.63 -2.44 -10.49
CA LYS A 164 17.04 -2.19 -11.82
C LYS A 164 16.21 -3.39 -12.28
N VAL A 165 15.08 -3.10 -12.92
CA VAL A 165 14.17 -4.10 -13.48
C VAL A 165 13.58 -3.58 -14.79
N LYS A 166 12.95 -4.46 -15.57
CA LYS A 166 12.03 -4.08 -16.64
C LYS A 166 10.61 -4.38 -16.21
N ILE A 167 9.68 -3.48 -16.50
CA ILE A 167 8.24 -3.72 -16.33
C ILE A 167 7.61 -3.85 -17.71
N ILE A 168 6.91 -4.96 -17.94
CA ILE A 168 6.26 -5.24 -19.22
C ILE A 168 4.89 -4.60 -19.24
N ILE A 169 4.73 -3.58 -20.07
CA ILE A 169 3.51 -2.79 -20.16
C ILE A 169 3.06 -2.82 -21.62
N ARG A 170 1.89 -3.43 -21.86
CA ARG A 170 1.33 -3.62 -23.21
C ARG A 170 2.35 -4.27 -24.18
N GLY A 171 3.06 -5.28 -23.69
CA GLY A 171 4.07 -6.03 -24.45
C GLY A 171 5.41 -5.33 -24.66
N LYS A 172 5.63 -4.13 -24.08
CA LYS A 172 6.91 -3.40 -24.18
C LYS A 172 7.63 -3.39 -22.84
N ALA A 173 8.93 -3.63 -22.87
CA ALA A 173 9.80 -3.49 -21.70
C ALA A 173 10.08 -2.01 -21.41
N ASN A 174 9.74 -1.56 -20.20
CA ASN A 174 10.01 -0.20 -19.73
C ASN A 174 10.95 -0.25 -18.52
N GLU A 175 11.82 0.75 -18.37
CA GLU A 175 12.73 0.80 -17.22
C GLU A 175 11.96 0.94 -15.91
N GLY A 176 12.36 0.17 -14.91
CA GLY A 176 11.88 0.28 -13.55
C GLY A 176 13.02 0.18 -12.54
N VAL A 177 12.78 0.72 -11.34
CA VAL A 177 13.72 0.62 -10.23
C VAL A 177 12.97 0.34 -8.93
N VAL A 178 13.45 -0.64 -8.18
CA VAL A 178 12.95 -0.94 -6.84
C VAL A 178 13.18 0.29 -5.95
N THR A 179 12.11 0.81 -5.36
CA THR A 179 12.08 2.07 -4.62
C THR A 179 11.49 1.85 -3.24
N LYS A 180 12.09 2.50 -2.24
CA LYS A 180 11.61 2.43 -0.85
C LYS A 180 10.21 3.03 -0.75
N MET A 181 9.35 2.37 0.03
CA MET A 181 8.03 2.89 0.40
C MET A 181 8.04 3.45 1.83
N PRO A 182 7.19 4.44 2.15
CA PRO A 182 6.25 5.12 1.25
C PRO A 182 6.96 5.95 0.17
N PHE A 183 6.33 6.16 -1.00
CA PHE A 183 6.93 6.96 -2.08
C PHE A 183 6.86 8.46 -1.79
N VAL A 184 5.77 8.88 -1.13
CA VAL A 184 5.60 10.23 -0.58
C VAL A 184 5.70 10.12 0.94
N PRO A 185 6.55 10.93 1.62
CA PRO A 185 6.65 10.91 3.07
C PRO A 185 5.29 11.13 3.74
N THR A 186 4.93 10.25 4.67
CA THR A 186 3.66 10.33 5.41
C THR A 186 3.69 11.48 6.42
N LYS A 187 2.57 12.19 6.57
CA LYS A 187 2.39 13.32 7.51
C LYS A 187 1.45 12.99 8.66
N TYR A 188 1.57 11.79 9.23
CA TYR A 188 0.77 11.40 10.39
C TYR A 188 1.04 12.32 11.59
N TYR A 189 -0.03 12.72 12.28
CA TYR A 189 0.07 13.45 13.54
C TYR A 189 0.86 12.64 14.57
N LYS A 190 1.76 13.31 15.28
CA LYS A 190 2.50 12.75 16.41
C LYS A 190 2.29 13.67 17.61
N PRO A 191 1.69 13.18 18.71
CA PRO A 191 1.60 13.96 19.93
C PRO A 191 3.00 14.24 20.45
N SER A 192 3.24 15.49 20.84
CA SER A 192 4.47 15.98 21.47
C SER A 192 4.60 15.48 22.91
#